data_AF-A0A258ZU39-F1
#
_entry.id   AF-A0A258ZU39-F1
#
_cell.length_a   1.000
_cell.length_b   1.000
_cell.length_c   1.000
_cell.angle_alpha   90.00
_cell.angle_beta   90.00
_cell.angle_gamma   90.00
#
_symmetry.space_group_name_H-M   'P 1'
#
loop_
_entity.id
_entity.type
_entity.pdbx_description
1 polymer ?
#
loop_
_entity_poly.entity_id
_entity_poly.type
_entity_poly.pdbx_seq_one_letter_code
_entity_poly.pdbx_strand_id
1 'polypeptide(L)'
;MRTAWKLQAAAVLLVAFGAGPAAAQSPGDFFAALFGGIIRAVPIAPPTITVTPSTEPRRSTGGGVAFCVRTCDGRYFPLSGVSSGQEEGRCAALCPAATTTVFRGGSIEHATDRAGASYADMPNAFLYRTKLTDACTCTGNGPLGLAAVPIEEDASLQKGDIVMQVDGPRIFAGAKGGVPYSPAAFVPPERYPRISSDLKRRIQDLMVSRGATGNFIR
;
A
#
# COMPACT_ATOMS: atom_id res chain seq x y z
N MET A 1 -63.62 13.96 -69.28
CA MET A 1 -62.57 14.90 -69.73
C MET A 1 -61.63 15.08 -68.53
N ARG A 2 -60.42 14.46 -68.52
CA ARG A 2 -59.10 15.12 -68.72
C ARG A 2 -58.96 16.36 -67.80
N THR A 3 -58.06 16.49 -66.82
CA THR A 3 -56.57 16.53 -66.85
C THR A 3 -56.09 16.89 -65.43
N ALA A 4 -55.09 16.25 -64.80
CA ALA A 4 -53.62 16.42 -64.91
C ALA A 4 -52.97 17.07 -63.66
N TRP A 5 -52.01 16.33 -63.10
CA TRP A 5 -50.73 16.68 -62.49
C TRP A 5 -50.39 18.14 -62.13
N LYS A 6 -49.78 18.32 -60.95
CA LYS A 6 -48.38 18.78 -60.82
C LYS A 6 -47.82 18.52 -59.42
N LEU A 7 -46.68 17.82 -59.38
CA LEU A 7 -45.75 17.74 -58.26
C LEU A 7 -44.98 19.06 -58.12
N GLN A 8 -44.76 19.51 -56.88
CA GLN A 8 -43.61 20.35 -56.55
C GLN A 8 -42.92 19.79 -55.31
N ALA A 9 -41.65 19.45 -55.48
CA ALA A 9 -40.75 19.00 -54.43
C ALA A 9 -40.24 20.21 -53.64
N ALA A 10 -40.31 20.13 -52.31
CA ALA A 10 -39.64 21.06 -51.40
C ALA A 10 -38.53 20.29 -50.68
N ALA A 11 -37.29 20.67 -50.91
CA ALA A 11 -36.12 20.15 -50.22
C ALA A 11 -36.06 20.78 -48.81
N VAL A 12 -36.10 19.93 -47.76
CA VAL A 12 -35.87 20.36 -46.37
C VAL A 12 -34.47 19.92 -45.96
N LEU A 13 -33.63 20.91 -45.69
CA LEU A 13 -32.25 20.78 -45.22
C LEU A 13 -32.28 20.35 -43.73
N LEU A 14 -31.84 19.12 -43.42
CA LEU A 14 -31.68 18.64 -42.05
C LEU A 14 -30.34 19.13 -41.47
N VAL A 15 -30.40 20.08 -40.53
CA VAL A 15 -29.27 20.53 -39.72
C VAL A 15 -29.06 19.52 -38.59
N ALA A 16 -27.93 18.80 -38.60
CA ALA A 16 -27.55 17.91 -37.51
C ALA A 16 -27.03 18.73 -36.32
N PHE A 17 -27.74 18.63 -35.19
CA PHE A 17 -27.34 19.23 -33.91
C PHE A 17 -26.20 18.45 -33.25
N GLY A 18 -25.15 19.19 -32.89
CA GLY A 18 -24.16 18.99 -31.82
C GLY A 18 -23.89 17.59 -31.26
N ALA A 19 -22.71 17.05 -31.58
CA ALA A 19 -22.04 16.06 -30.73
C ALA A 19 -21.53 16.74 -29.45
N GLY A 20 -22.05 16.35 -28.28
CA GLY A 20 -21.43 16.67 -26.99
C GLY A 20 -20.10 15.92 -26.85
N PRO A 21 -19.13 16.42 -26.06
CA PRO A 21 -17.85 15.75 -25.92
C PRO A 21 -18.05 14.43 -25.16
N ALA A 22 -17.70 13.35 -25.84
CA ALA A 22 -17.61 12.02 -25.26
C ALA A 22 -16.52 12.00 -24.18
N ALA A 23 -16.93 11.52 -23.01
CA ALA A 23 -16.15 10.80 -22.00
C ALA A 23 -14.62 10.82 -22.11
N ALA A 24 -13.97 11.33 -21.06
CA ALA A 24 -12.61 10.94 -20.67
C ALA A 24 -12.58 9.41 -20.46
N GLN A 25 -12.08 8.68 -21.47
CA GLN A 25 -11.95 7.22 -21.47
C GLN A 25 -10.47 6.82 -21.56
N SER A 26 -9.62 7.34 -20.68
CA SER A 26 -8.35 6.68 -20.40
C SER A 26 -7.77 7.12 -19.04
N PRO A 27 -7.21 6.21 -18.23
CA PRO A 27 -6.44 6.56 -17.03
C PRO A 27 -5.21 7.42 -17.36
N GLY A 28 -4.70 7.34 -18.58
CA GLY A 28 -3.53 8.09 -19.05
C GLY A 28 -3.74 9.61 -19.03
N ASP A 29 -4.97 10.06 -19.29
CA ASP A 29 -5.33 11.48 -19.31
C ASP A 29 -5.35 12.10 -17.90
N PHE A 30 -5.67 11.30 -16.88
CA PHE A 30 -5.61 11.73 -15.47
C PHE A 30 -4.17 11.94 -14.99
N PHE A 31 -3.27 11.01 -15.27
CA PHE A 31 -1.85 11.14 -14.88
C PHE A 31 -1.13 12.24 -15.67
N ALA A 32 -1.52 12.47 -16.93
CA ALA A 32 -1.02 13.58 -17.74
C ALA A 32 -1.43 14.95 -17.17
N ALA A 33 -2.64 15.08 -16.64
CA ALA A 33 -3.11 16.26 -15.91
C ALA A 33 -2.41 16.44 -14.54
N LEU A 34 -1.99 15.34 -13.91
CA LEU A 34 -1.31 15.34 -12.60
C LEU A 34 0.18 15.71 -12.68
N PHE A 35 0.90 15.28 -13.73
CA PHE A 35 2.36 15.40 -13.87
C PHE A 35 2.83 16.31 -15.04
N GLY A 36 1.93 17.05 -15.69
CA GLY A 36 2.32 18.14 -16.58
C GLY A 36 2.87 17.71 -17.94
N GLY A 37 2.26 16.71 -18.60
CA GLY A 37 2.33 16.56 -20.06
C GLY A 37 3.69 16.35 -20.73
N ILE A 38 4.75 15.97 -20.01
CA ILE A 38 6.09 15.77 -20.60
C ILE A 38 6.27 14.37 -21.22
N ILE A 39 5.34 13.43 -20.98
CA ILE A 39 5.41 12.06 -21.50
C ILE A 39 4.34 11.86 -22.57
N ARG A 40 4.74 11.80 -23.84
CA ARG A 40 3.87 11.31 -24.91
C ARG A 40 3.49 9.86 -24.62
N ALA A 41 2.19 9.60 -24.44
CA ALA A 41 1.67 8.26 -24.28
C ALA A 41 1.93 7.43 -25.55
N VAL A 42 2.91 6.53 -25.49
CA VAL A 42 2.98 5.38 -26.40
C VAL A 42 1.75 4.52 -26.09
N PRO A 43 0.97 4.03 -27.08
CA PRO A 43 -0.15 3.13 -26.82
C PRO A 43 0.42 1.79 -26.34
N ILE A 44 0.64 1.68 -25.04
CA ILE A 44 0.96 0.44 -24.35
C ILE A 44 -0.41 -0.20 -24.09
N ALA A 45 -0.66 -1.36 -24.72
CA ALA A 45 -1.80 -2.20 -24.37
C ALA A 45 -1.88 -2.32 -22.83
N PRO A 46 -3.08 -2.24 -22.22
CA PRO A 46 -3.19 -2.19 -20.76
C PRO A 46 -2.35 -3.32 -20.17
N PRO A 47 -1.35 -3.03 -19.32
CA PRO A 47 -0.65 -4.10 -18.64
C PRO A 47 -1.70 -4.80 -17.80
N THR A 48 -2.07 -6.02 -18.17
CA THR A 48 -2.82 -6.89 -17.30
C THR A 48 -1.92 -7.13 -16.09
N ILE A 49 -2.15 -6.35 -15.02
CA ILE A 49 -1.54 -6.62 -13.72
C ILE A 49 -2.28 -7.85 -13.20
N THR A 50 -1.81 -9.03 -13.61
CA THR A 50 -2.18 -10.26 -12.94
C THR A 50 -1.54 -10.18 -11.56
N VAL A 51 -2.31 -9.74 -10.56
CA VAL A 51 -1.95 -9.91 -9.15
C VAL A 51 -2.13 -11.38 -8.84
N THR A 52 -1.17 -12.21 -9.27
CA THR A 52 -0.96 -13.49 -8.60
C THR A 52 -0.29 -13.14 -7.27
N PRO A 53 -0.89 -13.45 -6.11
CA PRO A 53 -0.12 -13.48 -4.88
C PRO A 53 0.99 -14.50 -5.10
N SER A 54 2.21 -14.03 -5.41
CA SER A 54 3.38 -14.87 -5.59
C SER A 54 3.75 -15.44 -4.22
N THR A 55 3.03 -16.50 -3.85
CA THR A 55 3.37 -17.36 -2.73
C THR A 55 4.48 -18.35 -3.13
N GLU A 56 4.89 -18.33 -4.40
CA GLU A 56 6.00 -19.14 -4.86
C GLU A 56 7.33 -18.43 -4.55
N PRO A 57 8.20 -19.04 -3.72
CA PRO A 57 9.56 -18.57 -3.61
C PRO A 57 10.19 -18.70 -4.99
N ARG A 58 10.69 -17.59 -5.54
CA ARG A 58 11.58 -17.60 -6.70
C ARG A 58 12.67 -18.63 -6.38
N ARG A 59 12.72 -19.75 -7.11
CA ARG A 59 13.71 -20.81 -6.87
C ARG A 59 15.10 -20.21 -7.00
N SER A 60 15.67 -19.85 -5.86
CA SER A 60 17.07 -19.51 -5.74
C SER A 60 17.82 -20.82 -5.82
N THR A 61 18.52 -21.03 -6.93
CA THR A 61 19.37 -22.19 -7.13
C THR A 61 20.48 -22.15 -6.05
N GLY A 62 20.27 -22.88 -4.94
CA GLY A 62 21.34 -23.21 -3.99
C GLY A 62 21.19 -22.75 -2.53
N GLY A 63 20.09 -22.14 -2.10
CA GLY A 63 19.90 -21.77 -0.69
C GLY A 63 18.45 -21.82 -0.26
N GLY A 64 18.15 -22.57 0.81
CA GLY A 64 16.80 -22.62 1.40
C GLY A 64 16.33 -21.23 1.82
N VAL A 65 15.04 -20.96 1.70
CA VAL A 65 14.41 -19.71 2.13
C VAL A 65 14.21 -19.78 3.65
N ALA A 66 14.53 -18.70 4.35
CA ALA A 66 14.12 -18.54 5.74
C ALA A 66 12.70 -17.97 5.78
N PHE A 67 11.86 -18.56 6.60
CA PHE A 67 10.50 -18.13 6.84
C PHE A 67 10.38 -17.70 8.29
N CYS A 68 9.82 -16.52 8.50
CA CYS A 68 9.37 -16.14 9.81
C CYS A 68 7.96 -16.69 10.02
N VAL A 69 7.74 -17.46 11.08
CA VAL A 69 6.46 -18.06 11.40
C VAL A 69 5.97 -17.53 12.73
N ARG A 70 4.73 -17.07 12.78
CA ARG A 70 4.04 -16.74 14.01
C ARG A 70 3.43 -18.00 14.61
N THR A 71 3.82 -18.32 15.84
CA THR A 71 3.51 -19.62 16.48
C THR A 71 2.05 -19.78 16.91
N CYS A 72 1.34 -18.67 17.15
CA CYS A 72 -0.05 -18.72 17.61
C CYS A 72 -1.07 -19.10 16.50
N ASP A 73 -0.75 -18.92 15.22
CA ASP A 73 -1.66 -19.26 14.10
C ASP A 73 -0.96 -19.83 12.86
N GLY A 74 0.35 -20.05 12.93
CA GLY A 74 1.13 -20.60 11.82
C GLY A 74 1.30 -19.65 10.64
N ARG A 75 0.93 -18.37 10.74
CA ARG A 75 1.13 -17.44 9.62
C ARG A 75 2.62 -17.24 9.37
N TYR A 76 3.04 -17.29 8.11
CA TYR A 76 4.43 -17.12 7.73
C TYR A 76 4.63 -16.03 6.69
N PHE A 77 5.86 -15.50 6.66
CA PHE A 77 6.34 -14.63 5.59
C PHE A 77 7.82 -14.95 5.27
N PRO A 78 8.22 -14.92 3.99
CA PRO A 78 9.60 -15.16 3.60
C PRO A 78 10.49 -14.00 4.06
N LEU A 79 11.67 -14.34 4.57
CA LEU A 79 12.70 -13.41 4.96
C LEU A 79 13.74 -13.28 3.84
N SER A 80 13.61 -12.21 3.05
CA SER A 80 14.55 -11.91 1.95
C SER A 80 15.73 -11.08 2.45
N GLY A 81 16.93 -11.36 1.91
CA GLY A 81 18.12 -10.54 2.12
C GLY A 81 18.57 -10.46 3.57
N VAL A 82 18.37 -11.52 4.35
CA VAL A 82 18.92 -11.63 5.72
C VAL A 82 20.25 -12.38 5.66
N SER A 83 21.24 -11.92 6.41
CA SER A 83 22.43 -12.73 6.69
C SER A 83 22.07 -13.86 7.66
N SER A 84 22.76 -15.00 7.54
CA SER A 84 22.60 -16.10 8.49
C SER A 84 22.88 -15.64 9.92
N GLY A 85 21.95 -15.94 10.84
CA GLY A 85 22.00 -15.56 12.25
C GLY A 85 21.29 -14.25 12.61
N GLN A 86 20.71 -13.53 11.65
CA GLN A 86 19.91 -12.32 11.91
C GLN A 86 18.41 -12.53 11.72
N GLU A 87 17.98 -13.72 11.30
CA GLU A 87 16.59 -14.03 10.97
C GLU A 87 15.68 -13.88 12.19
N GLU A 88 16.12 -14.36 13.36
CA GLU A 88 15.34 -14.31 14.60
C GLU A 88 15.09 -12.87 15.05
N GLY A 89 16.10 -12.01 14.98
CA GLY A 89 15.97 -10.59 15.30
C GLY A 89 15.03 -9.85 14.35
N ARG A 90 15.09 -10.17 13.05
CA ARG A 90 14.17 -9.59 12.04
C ARG A 90 12.74 -10.07 12.21
N CYS A 91 12.55 -11.33 12.58
CA CYS A 91 11.26 -11.88 12.95
C CYS A 91 10.63 -11.10 14.11
N ALA A 92 11.38 -10.94 15.19
CA ALA A 92 10.92 -10.22 16.38
C ALA A 92 10.62 -8.75 16.07
N ALA A 93 11.46 -8.10 15.25
CA ALA A 93 11.22 -6.73 14.83
C ALA A 93 9.96 -6.58 13.96
N LEU A 94 9.65 -7.56 13.11
CA LEU A 94 8.45 -7.48 12.27
C LEU A 94 7.16 -7.81 13.04
N CYS A 95 7.24 -8.69 14.04
CA CYS A 95 6.10 -9.11 14.83
C CYS A 95 6.38 -8.97 16.34
N PRO A 96 6.54 -7.73 16.85
CA PRO A 96 6.85 -7.49 18.26
C PRO A 96 5.73 -7.92 19.22
N ALA A 97 4.48 -7.93 18.76
CA ALA A 97 3.32 -8.33 19.56
C ALA A 97 3.02 -9.84 19.50
N ALA A 98 3.84 -10.65 18.83
CA ALA A 98 3.60 -12.09 18.70
C ALA A 98 4.87 -12.93 18.76
N THR A 99 4.77 -14.12 19.37
CA THR A 99 5.87 -15.07 19.42
C THR A 99 6.14 -15.66 18.04
N THR A 100 7.38 -15.50 17.56
CA THR A 100 7.81 -15.96 16.23
C THR A 100 8.95 -16.96 16.32
N THR A 101 9.02 -17.85 15.33
CA THR A 101 10.08 -18.84 15.14
C THR A 101 10.52 -18.84 13.67
N VAL A 102 11.82 -19.03 13.44
CA VAL A 102 12.38 -19.12 12.08
C VAL A 102 12.41 -20.57 11.63
N PHE A 103 11.88 -20.83 10.43
CA PHE A 103 11.97 -22.11 9.74
C PHE A 103 12.76 -21.95 8.43
N ARG A 104 13.53 -22.95 8.02
CA ARG A 104 14.27 -22.94 6.74
C ARG A 104 13.90 -24.14 5.88
N GLY A 105 13.74 -23.91 4.58
CA GLY A 105 13.42 -24.97 3.62
C GLY A 105 13.28 -24.45 2.19
N GLY A 106 13.06 -25.36 1.25
CA GLY A 106 12.71 -25.00 -0.13
C GLY A 106 11.28 -24.47 -0.27
N SER A 107 10.39 -24.92 0.62
CA SER A 107 9.03 -24.44 0.82
C SER A 107 8.69 -24.52 2.30
N ILE A 108 7.67 -23.78 2.73
CA ILE A 108 7.26 -23.76 4.14
C ILE A 108 6.72 -25.13 4.59
N GLU A 109 6.06 -25.88 3.69
CA GLU A 109 5.45 -27.18 3.97
C GLU A 109 6.47 -28.23 4.44
N HIS A 110 7.74 -28.04 4.07
CA HIS A 110 8.85 -28.92 4.42
C HIS A 110 9.96 -28.19 5.20
N ALA A 111 9.67 -26.99 5.69
CA ALA A 111 10.65 -26.20 6.41
C ALA A 111 10.83 -26.69 7.85
N THR A 112 12.05 -26.61 8.35
CA THR A 112 12.41 -27.02 9.71
C THR A 112 13.01 -25.87 10.50
N ASP A 113 12.78 -25.84 11.80
CA ASP A 113 13.42 -24.88 12.69
C ASP A 113 14.87 -25.30 13.04
N ARG A 114 15.53 -24.53 13.91
CA ARG A 114 16.90 -24.83 14.35
C ARG A 114 17.04 -26.14 15.13
N ALA A 115 15.96 -26.61 15.76
CA ALA A 115 15.93 -27.88 16.49
C ALA A 115 15.58 -29.08 15.57
N GLY A 116 15.23 -28.82 14.31
CA GLY A 116 14.81 -29.83 13.34
C GLY A 116 13.32 -30.13 13.37
N ALA A 117 12.52 -29.39 14.14
CA ALA A 117 11.07 -29.55 14.17
C ALA A 117 10.46 -29.02 12.86
N SER A 118 9.55 -29.79 12.28
CA SER A 118 8.84 -29.42 11.05
C SER A 118 7.79 -28.34 11.33
N TYR A 119 7.67 -27.37 10.43
CA TYR A 119 6.58 -26.39 10.48
C TYR A 119 5.21 -27.06 10.41
N ALA A 120 5.07 -28.13 9.62
CA ALA A 120 3.80 -28.84 9.44
C ALA A 120 3.34 -29.57 10.72
N ASP A 121 4.26 -29.88 11.63
CA ASP A 121 3.96 -30.58 12.89
C ASP A 121 3.60 -29.61 14.04
N MET A 122 3.68 -28.29 13.80
CA MET A 122 3.33 -27.30 14.80
C MET A 122 1.82 -27.37 15.13
N PRO A 123 1.41 -27.26 16.41
CA PRO A 123 0.00 -27.38 16.79
C PRO A 123 -0.97 -26.47 16.04
N ASN A 124 -0.50 -25.26 15.67
CA ASN A 124 -1.29 -24.26 14.93
C ASN A 124 -0.80 -24.07 13.49
N ALA A 125 -0.10 -25.05 12.91
CA ALA A 125 0.34 -24.97 11.53
C ALA A 125 -0.84 -24.67 10.59
N PHE A 126 -0.65 -23.72 9.67
CA PHE A 126 -1.65 -23.32 8.67
C PHE A 126 -3.00 -22.80 9.20
N LEU A 127 -3.17 -22.59 10.51
CA LEU A 127 -4.45 -22.15 11.09
C LEU A 127 -4.93 -20.82 10.48
N TYR A 128 -4.00 -19.91 10.16
CA TYR A 128 -4.27 -18.64 9.49
C TYR A 128 -5.01 -18.77 8.15
N ARG A 129 -4.99 -19.95 7.51
CA ARG A 129 -5.68 -20.20 6.23
C ARG A 129 -7.19 -20.36 6.42
N THR A 130 -7.63 -20.79 7.60
CA THR A 130 -9.04 -21.11 7.87
C THR A 130 -9.66 -20.25 8.97
N LYS A 131 -8.84 -19.64 9.83
CA LYS A 131 -9.30 -18.84 10.96
C LYS A 131 -8.43 -17.60 11.17
N LEU A 132 -9.08 -16.44 11.25
CA LEU A 132 -8.45 -15.22 11.78
C LEU A 132 -8.53 -15.25 13.30
N THR A 133 -7.40 -14.98 13.96
CA THR A 133 -7.28 -14.98 15.42
C THR A 133 -6.92 -13.57 15.89
N ASP A 134 -7.85 -12.91 16.59
CA ASP A 134 -7.69 -11.50 16.99
C ASP A 134 -6.47 -11.26 17.88
N ALA A 135 -6.16 -12.25 18.73
CA ALA A 135 -5.03 -12.21 19.66
C ALA A 135 -3.67 -12.58 19.02
N CYS A 136 -3.61 -12.86 17.72
CA CYS A 136 -2.40 -13.32 17.05
C CYS A 136 -2.09 -12.40 15.86
N THR A 137 -1.54 -11.22 16.15
CA THR A 137 -1.17 -10.22 15.13
C THR A 137 0.24 -9.74 15.38
N CYS A 138 0.95 -9.31 14.33
CA CYS A 138 2.30 -8.78 14.50
C CYS A 138 2.32 -7.46 15.28
N THR A 139 1.16 -6.80 15.37
CA THR A 139 1.02 -5.39 15.75
C THR A 139 0.08 -5.16 16.94
N GLY A 140 -0.65 -6.19 17.38
CA GLY A 140 -1.63 -6.10 18.45
C GLY A 140 -2.99 -5.51 18.06
N ASN A 141 -3.14 -4.95 16.85
CA ASN A 141 -4.33 -4.18 16.45
C ASN A 141 -5.38 -5.01 15.67
N GLY A 142 -5.59 -6.27 16.06
CA GLY A 142 -6.52 -7.18 15.38
C GLY A 142 -6.02 -7.74 14.04
N PRO A 143 -6.71 -8.75 13.47
CA PRO A 143 -6.18 -9.63 12.42
C PRO A 143 -5.75 -8.94 11.12
N LEU A 144 -6.36 -7.79 10.86
CA LEU A 144 -6.18 -6.97 9.66
C LEU A 144 -5.55 -5.61 9.99
N GLY A 145 -5.18 -5.37 11.24
CA GLY A 145 -4.62 -4.09 11.68
C GLY A 145 -3.26 -3.82 11.06
N LEU A 146 -3.09 -2.63 10.47
CA LEU A 146 -1.76 -2.13 10.12
C LEU A 146 -0.93 -1.95 11.39
N ALA A 147 0.39 -2.09 11.25
CA ALA A 147 1.32 -1.77 12.32
C ALA A 147 1.20 -0.28 12.66
N ALA A 148 0.69 0.03 13.85
CA ALA A 148 0.82 1.37 14.40
C ALA A 148 2.18 1.42 15.10
N VAL A 149 3.24 1.70 14.33
CA VAL A 149 4.50 2.13 14.93
C VAL A 149 4.30 3.60 15.28
N PRO A 150 4.44 4.01 16.56
CA PRO A 150 4.38 5.43 16.90
C PRO A 150 5.47 6.16 16.12
N ILE A 151 5.09 7.25 15.47
CA ILE A 151 5.97 8.00 14.55
C ILE A 151 7.23 8.48 15.27
N GLU A 152 7.14 8.71 16.58
CA GLU A 152 8.24 9.10 17.45
C GLU A 152 9.32 8.00 17.59
N GLU A 153 8.96 6.73 17.38
CA GLU A 153 9.87 5.58 17.50
C GLU A 153 10.34 5.04 16.14
N ASP A 154 9.90 5.65 15.04
CA ASP A 154 10.27 5.22 13.69
C ASP A 154 11.69 5.68 13.33
N ALA A 155 12.66 4.80 13.58
CA ALA A 155 14.07 5.05 13.27
C ALA A 155 14.37 5.18 11.75
N SER A 156 13.40 4.92 10.86
CA SER A 156 13.58 5.11 9.42
C SER A 156 13.40 6.57 8.97
N LEU A 157 12.84 7.43 9.83
CA LEU A 157 12.56 8.83 9.50
C LEU A 157 13.80 9.62 9.12
N GLN A 158 13.74 10.23 7.95
CA GLN A 158 14.74 11.15 7.43
C GLN A 158 14.25 12.59 7.47
N LYS A 159 15.18 13.52 7.66
CA LYS A 159 14.87 14.94 7.69
C LYS A 159 14.19 15.35 6.37
N GLY A 160 12.96 15.83 6.47
CA GLY A 160 12.11 16.21 5.34
C GLY A 160 10.95 15.26 5.09
N ASP A 161 10.90 14.10 5.75
CA ASP A 161 9.79 13.16 5.62
C ASP A 161 8.50 13.80 6.11
N ILE A 162 7.42 13.59 5.34
CA ILE A 162 6.07 14.04 5.66
C ILE A 162 5.35 12.88 6.34
N VAL A 163 4.93 13.07 7.58
CA VAL A 163 4.21 12.09 8.38
C VAL A 163 2.78 12.57 8.64
N MET A 164 1.83 11.65 8.63
CA MET A 164 0.44 11.97 8.95
C MET A 164 0.18 11.66 10.42
N GLN A 165 -0.03 12.70 11.21
CA GLN A 165 -0.48 12.58 12.60
C GLN A 165 -1.99 12.84 12.70
N VAL A 166 -2.58 12.50 13.84
CA VAL A 166 -4.01 12.65 14.12
C VAL A 166 -4.51 14.09 13.97
N ASP A 167 -3.64 15.08 14.16
CA ASP A 167 -3.93 16.50 14.06
C ASP A 167 -3.57 17.12 12.70
N GLY A 168 -2.95 16.35 11.81
CA GLY A 168 -2.64 16.73 10.42
C GLY A 168 -1.25 16.29 9.95
N PRO A 169 -0.85 16.71 8.75
CA PRO A 169 0.49 16.46 8.24
C PRO A 169 1.54 17.21 9.06
N ARG A 170 2.62 16.52 9.41
CA ARG A 170 3.85 17.09 9.99
C ARG A 170 5.03 16.74 9.11
N ILE A 171 6.11 17.50 9.26
CA ILE A 171 7.39 17.24 8.61
C ILE A 171 8.42 16.98 9.67
N PHE A 172 9.15 15.89 9.53
CA PHE A 172 10.27 15.58 10.40
C PHE A 172 11.43 16.52 10.10
N ALA A 173 11.71 17.46 10.99
CA ALA A 173 12.78 18.44 10.86
C ALA A 173 14.17 17.89 11.21
N GLY A 174 14.21 16.64 11.69
CA GLY A 174 15.38 16.00 12.30
C GLY A 174 15.48 16.30 13.79
N ALA A 175 15.96 15.32 14.57
CA ALA A 175 16.17 15.45 16.00
C ALA A 175 17.66 15.40 16.34
N LYS A 176 18.06 16.07 17.44
CA LYS A 176 19.36 15.84 18.08
C LYS A 176 19.21 14.68 19.06
N GLY A 177 19.50 13.46 18.62
CA GLY A 177 19.32 12.23 19.40
C GLY A 177 18.75 11.09 18.56
N GLY A 178 18.84 9.86 19.07
CA GLY A 178 18.16 8.70 18.48
C GLY A 178 16.69 8.63 18.90
N VAL A 179 16.01 7.56 18.47
CA VAL A 179 14.64 7.25 18.92
C VAL A 179 14.57 6.99 20.43
N PRO A 180 13.50 7.40 21.13
CA PRO A 180 12.33 8.10 20.59
C PRO A 180 12.59 9.59 20.33
N TYR A 181 12.05 10.10 19.21
CA TYR A 181 12.14 11.50 18.83
C TYR A 181 11.21 12.38 19.66
N SER A 182 11.70 13.57 20.02
CA SER A 182 10.89 14.59 20.69
C SER A 182 9.78 15.10 19.76
N PRO A 183 8.56 15.42 20.27
CA PRO A 183 7.50 16.06 19.49
C PRO A 183 7.94 17.34 18.77
N ALA A 184 8.94 18.06 19.30
CA ALA A 184 9.49 19.25 18.69
C ALA A 184 10.22 18.98 17.35
N ALA A 185 10.58 17.73 17.07
CA ALA A 185 11.16 17.32 15.79
C ALA A 185 10.12 17.30 14.65
N PHE A 186 8.83 17.35 14.96
CA PHE A 186 7.73 17.31 14.00
C PHE A 186 7.12 18.70 13.85
N VAL A 187 7.40 19.35 12.72
CA VAL A 187 6.97 20.73 12.47
C VAL A 187 5.82 20.78 11.47
N PRO A 188 4.89 21.74 11.56
CA PRO A 188 3.88 21.94 10.54
C PRO A 188 4.53 22.34 9.19
N PRO A 189 3.96 21.94 8.04
CA PRO A 189 4.50 22.22 6.70
C PRO A 189 4.78 23.70 6.45
N GLU A 190 3.98 24.60 7.02
CA GLU A 190 4.13 26.05 6.87
C GLU A 190 5.49 26.54 7.38
N ARG A 191 5.98 25.94 8.47
CA ARG A 191 7.22 26.32 9.17
C ARG A 191 8.47 25.64 8.59
N TYR A 192 8.33 24.65 7.72
CA TYR A 192 9.50 24.00 7.12
C TYR A 192 10.01 24.80 5.91
N PRO A 193 11.28 25.24 5.89
CA PRO A 193 11.79 26.16 4.87
C PRO A 193 12.12 25.49 3.53
N ARG A 194 12.32 24.16 3.49
CA ARG A 194 12.79 23.44 2.29
C ARG A 194 11.67 22.84 1.43
N ILE A 195 10.43 23.30 1.58
CA ILE A 195 9.31 22.89 0.72
C ILE A 195 8.74 24.08 -0.06
N SER A 196 8.41 23.83 -1.32
CA SER A 196 7.79 24.82 -2.21
C SER A 196 6.38 25.19 -1.74
N SER A 197 5.93 26.39 -2.11
CA SER A 197 4.55 26.84 -1.88
C SER A 197 3.52 25.91 -2.54
N ASP A 198 3.85 25.34 -3.70
CA ASP A 198 3.01 24.35 -4.39
C ASP A 198 2.82 23.07 -3.57
N LEU A 199 3.91 22.52 -3.03
CA LEU A 199 3.85 21.31 -2.21
C LEU A 199 3.14 21.57 -0.87
N LYS A 200 3.34 22.75 -0.25
CA LYS A 200 2.57 23.16 0.93
C LYS A 200 1.06 23.14 0.66
N ARG A 201 0.64 23.70 -0.48
CA ARG A 201 -0.78 23.70 -0.89
C ARG A 201 -1.31 22.28 -1.09
N ARG A 202 -0.57 21.42 -1.78
CA ARG A 202 -0.95 20.01 -1.99
C ARG A 202 -1.03 19.21 -0.70
N ILE A 203 -0.14 19.46 0.27
CA ILE A 203 -0.18 18.81 1.59
C ILE A 203 -1.43 19.24 2.37
N GLN A 204 -1.85 20.50 2.25
CA GLN A 204 -3.10 20.98 2.84
C GLN A 204 -4.31 20.35 2.15
N ASP A 205 -4.28 20.17 0.83
CA ASP A 205 -5.35 19.50 0.08
C ASP A 205 -5.47 18.00 0.41
N LEU A 206 -4.40 17.36 0.90
CA LEU A 206 -4.40 15.97 1.40
C LEU A 206 -5.17 15.82 2.73
N MET A 207 -5.54 16.92 3.40
CA MET A 207 -6.44 16.86 4.53
C MET A 207 -7.86 16.52 4.04
N VAL A 208 -8.14 15.22 3.87
CA VAL A 208 -9.49 14.72 3.58
C VAL A 208 -10.42 15.20 4.69
N SER A 209 -11.44 15.96 4.29
CA SER A 209 -12.49 16.62 5.06
C SER A 209 -12.55 16.29 6.57
N ARG A 210 -12.34 17.31 7.41
CA ARG A 210 -13.01 17.38 8.72
C ARG A 210 -14.53 17.47 8.48
N GLY A 211 -15.12 16.30 8.27
CA GLY A 211 -16.54 16.09 8.02
C GLY A 211 -16.99 14.76 8.60
N ALA A 212 -16.43 14.37 9.75
CA ALA A 212 -16.92 13.26 10.55
C ALA A 212 -16.95 13.68 12.03
N THR A 213 -17.76 14.69 12.34
CA THR A 213 -18.45 14.70 13.64
C THR A 213 -19.38 13.49 13.65
N GLY A 214 -18.89 12.37 14.16
CA GLY A 214 -19.63 11.11 14.12
C GLY A 214 -18.88 9.99 14.80
N ASN A 215 -18.81 10.05 16.13
CA ASN A 215 -18.78 8.90 17.03
C ASN A 215 -17.82 7.75 16.65
N PHE A 216 -16.53 7.89 17.01
CA PHE A 216 -15.67 6.72 17.18
C PHE A 216 -16.14 5.99 18.45
N ILE A 217 -17.01 5.00 18.26
CA ILE A 217 -17.46 4.10 19.31
C ILE A 217 -16.27 3.26 19.78
N ARG A 218 -16.04 3.36 21.10
CA ARG A 218 -15.41 2.41 22.05
C ARG A 218 -14.78 1.15 21.48
#